data_AF-A0A8E0S9V1-F1
#
_entry.id   AF-A0A8E0S9V1-F1
#
_cell.length_a   1.000
_cell.length_b   1.000
_cell.length_c   1.000
_cell.angle_alpha   90.00
_cell.angle_beta   90.00
_cell.angle_gamma   90.00
#
_symmetry.space_group_name_H-M   'P 1'
#
loop_
_entity.id
_entity.type
_entity.pdbx_description
1 polymer ?
#
loop_
_entity_poly.entity_id
_entity_poly.type
_entity_poly.pdbx_seq_one_letter_code
_entity_poly.pdbx_strand_id
1 'polypeptide(L)' 'MFKIDDLRKHHENPTEWRIRRAFLEKNVGLLPPDRLECLSHCFVNVELYGNGYPEKVKEYGEGILTTMFPDT' A
#
# COMPACT_ATOMS: atom_id res chain seq x y z
N MET A 1 18.24 -9.87 0.20
CA MET A 1 16.93 -9.93 0.90
C MET A 1 16.27 -8.59 0.70
N PHE A 2 15.09 -8.57 0.07
CA PHE A 2 14.34 -7.34 -0.19
C PHE A 2 13.84 -6.76 1.13
N LYS A 3 14.28 -5.53 1.48
CA LYS A 3 13.86 -4.86 2.71
C LYS A 3 12.77 -3.86 2.36
N ILE A 4 11.56 -4.09 2.87
CA ILE A 4 10.41 -3.22 2.63
C ILE A 4 10.69 -1.80 3.12
N ASP A 5 11.41 -1.64 4.24
CA ASP A 5 11.70 -0.33 4.82
C ASP A 5 12.59 0.54 3.92
N ASP A 6 13.36 -0.05 3.00
CA ASP A 6 14.16 0.68 2.01
C ASP A 6 13.28 1.34 0.93
N LEU A 7 12.01 0.93 0.80
CA LEU A 7 11.06 1.53 -0.14
C LEU A 7 10.42 2.82 0.37
N ARG A 8 10.56 3.15 1.66
CA ARG A 8 9.97 4.37 2.24
C ARG A 8 10.52 5.62 1.56
N LYS A 9 9.63 6.54 1.18
CA LYS A 9 10.00 7.84 0.61
C LYS A 9 10.07 8.88 1.72
N HIS A 10 11.00 9.82 1.57
CA HIS A 10 11.26 10.87 2.55
C HIS A 10 10.07 11.82 2.77
N HIS A 11 9.17 11.94 1.79
CA HIS A 11 7.99 12.80 1.86
C HIS A 11 6.77 12.11 2.47
N GLU A 12 6.82 10.79 2.71
CA GLU A 12 5.69 10.09 3.32
C GLU A 12 5.56 10.42 4.80
N ASN A 13 4.38 10.90 5.18
CA ASN A 13 4.02 11.03 6.57
C ASN A 13 3.87 9.63 7.23
N PRO A 14 3.86 9.55 8.57
CA PRO A 14 3.81 8.27 9.27
C PRO A 14 2.57 7.41 8.93
N THR A 15 1.42 8.03 8.69
CA THR A 15 0.17 7.32 8.37
C THR A 15 0.20 6.74 6.97
N GLU A 16 0.64 7.53 5.98
CA GLU A 16 0.86 7.06 4.60
C GLU A 16 1.80 5.87 4.58
N TRP A 17 2.95 6.00 5.23
CA TRP A 17 3.94 4.93 5.27
C TRP A 17 3.39 3.68 5.95
N ARG A 18 2.67 3.82 7.06
CA ARG A 18 2.08 2.67 7.77
C ARG A 18 1.14 1.88 6.88
N ILE A 19 0.23 2.57 6.18
CA ILE A 19 -0.74 1.94 5.27
C ILE A 19 -0.04 1.33 4.07
N ARG A 20 0.90 2.05 3.45
CA ARG A 20 1.66 1.54 2.30
C ARG A 20 2.51 0.33 2.65
N ARG A 21 3.16 0.35 3.81
CA ARG A 21 3.99 -0.75 4.32
C ARG A 21 3.17 -2.03 4.49
N ALA A 22 1.94 -1.95 4.99
CA ALA A 22 1.07 -3.13 5.09
C ALA A 22 0.68 -3.69 3.71
N PHE A 23 0.48 -2.83 2.71
CA PHE A 23 0.28 -3.27 1.33
C PHE A 23 1.52 -4.01 0.80
N LEU A 24 2.72 -3.46 1.04
CA LEU A 24 3.98 -4.08 0.63
C LEU A 24 4.17 -5.44 1.31
N GLU A 25 3.93 -5.54 2.62
CA GLU A 25 4.05 -6.79 3.39
C GLU A 25 3.05 -7.85 2.96
N LYS A 26 1.81 -7.47 2.67
CA LYS A 26 0.77 -8.41 2.20
C LYS A 26 1.11 -9.02 0.84
N ASN A 27 1.77 -8.25 -0.03
CA ASN A 27 1.94 -8.60 -1.44
C ASN A 27 3.38 -8.93 -1.84
N VAL A 28 4.35 -8.82 -0.93
CA VAL A 28 5.75 -9.21 -1.18
C VAL A 28 5.81 -10.70 -1.50
N GLY A 29 6.35 -11.05 -2.67
CA GLY A 29 6.39 -12.42 -3.17
C GLY A 29 5.22 -12.82 -4.09
N LEU A 30 4.13 -12.05 -4.12
CA LEU A 30 3.03 -12.22 -5.09
C LEU A 30 3.22 -11.35 -6.33
N LEU A 31 3.84 -10.19 -6.15
CA LEU A 31 4.05 -9.20 -7.21
C LEU A 31 5.55 -9.02 -7.51
N PRO A 32 5.91 -8.78 -8.79
CA PRO A 32 7.25 -8.29 -9.15
C PRO A 32 7.58 -6.97 -8.44
N PRO A 33 8.85 -6.69 -8.09
CA PRO A 33 9.22 -5.51 -7.31
C PRO A 33 8.66 -4.18 -7.84
N ASP A 34 8.82 -3.91 -9.14
CA ASP A 34 8.35 -2.66 -9.75
C ASP A 34 6.82 -2.52 -9.69
N ARG A 35 6.11 -3.64 -9.84
CA ARG A 35 4.63 -3.69 -9.75
C ARG A 35 4.18 -3.51 -8.30
N LEU A 36 4.88 -4.13 -7.36
CA LEU A 36 4.62 -4.03 -5.92
C LEU A 36 4.74 -2.57 -5.47
N GLU A 37 5.84 -1.90 -5.81
CA GLU A 37 6.07 -0.51 -5.45
C GLU A 37 5.01 0.41 -6.09
N CYS A 38 4.78 0.29 -7.40
CA CYS A 38 3.79 1.09 -8.13
C CYS A 38 2.38 0.94 -7.53
N LEU A 39 1.91 -0.29 -7.33
CA LEU A 39 0.57 -0.55 -6.81
C LEU A 39 0.42 -0.09 -5.35
N SER A 40 1.49 -0.13 -4.55
CA SER A 40 1.46 0.38 -3.18
C SER A 40 1.18 1.89 -3.12
N HIS A 41 1.73 2.66 -4.07
CA HIS A 41 1.45 4.09 -4.18
C HIS A 41 0.01 4.35 -4.67
N CYS A 42 -0.45 3.59 -5.68
CA CYS A 42 -1.82 3.71 -6.16
C CYS A 42 -2.83 3.41 -5.04
N PHE A 43 -2.57 2.42 -4.19
CA PHE A 43 -3.42 2.09 -3.05
C PHE A 43 -3.53 3.27 -2.08
N VAL A 44 -2.41 3.88 -1.67
CA VAL A 44 -2.43 5.09 -0.82
C VAL A 44 -3.19 6.24 -1.48
N ASN A 45 -2.99 6.46 -2.79
CA ASN A 45 -3.69 7.50 -3.54
C ASN A 45 -5.21 7.28 -3.57
N VAL A 46 -5.66 6.04 -3.69
CA VAL A 46 -7.09 5.69 -3.64
C VAL A 46 -7.65 5.94 -2.24
N GLU A 47 -7.00 5.39 -1.22
CA GLU A 47 -7.57 5.31 0.13
C GLU A 47 -7.46 6.61 0.94
N LEU A 48 -6.36 7.36 0.79
CA LEU A 48 -6.14 8.59 1.55
C LEU A 48 -6.49 9.86 0.77
N TYR A 49 -6.37 9.81 -0.56
CA TYR A 49 -6.52 10.98 -1.41
C TYR A 49 -7.77 10.92 -2.30
N GLY A 50 -8.50 9.80 -2.33
CA GLY A 50 -9.73 9.64 -3.09
C GLY A 50 -9.53 9.55 -4.61
N ASN A 51 -8.32 9.24 -5.07
CA ASN A 51 -8.02 9.17 -6.50
C ASN A 51 -8.72 7.97 -7.18
N GLY A 52 -9.17 8.17 -8.41
CA GLY A 52 -9.73 7.09 -9.24
C GLY A 52 -8.64 6.23 -9.89
N TYR A 53 -8.70 4.92 -9.67
CA TYR A 53 -7.86 3.91 -10.32
C TYR A 53 -8.70 2.68 -10.68
N PRO A 54 -8.21 1.80 -11.59
CA PRO A 54 -8.89 0.54 -11.87
C PRO A 54 -9.10 -0.31 -10.60
N GLU A 55 -10.24 -0.99 -10.52
CA GLU A 55 -10.66 -1.79 -9.35
C GLU A 55 -9.61 -2.80 -8.88
N LYS A 56 -8.84 -3.34 -9.81
CA LYS A 56 -7.71 -4.25 -9.56
C LYS A 56 -6.67 -3.71 -8.59
N VAL A 57 -6.53 -2.39 -8.43
CA VAL A 57 -5.63 -1.80 -7.41
C VAL A 57 -6.17 -2.06 -6.01
N LYS A 58 -7.50 -1.96 -5.82
CA LYS A 58 -8.17 -2.18 -4.54
C LYS A 58 -8.17 -3.66 -4.14
N GLU A 59 -8.27 -4.58 -5.10
CA GLU A 59 -8.23 -6.03 -4.84
C GLU A 59 -6.98 -6.45 -4.05
N TYR A 60 -5.79 -5.95 -4.39
CA TYR A 60 -4.55 -6.27 -3.67
C TYR A 60 -4.49 -5.65 -2.25
N GLY A 61 -5.27 -4.60 -2.02
CA GLY A 61 -5.34 -3.86 -0.75
C GLY A 61 -6.51 -4.27 0.16
N GLU A 62 -7.36 -5.19 -0.29
CA GLU A 62 -8.59 -5.57 0.41
C GLU A 62 -8.31 -5.96 1.86
N GLY A 63 -9.11 -5.44 2.79
CA GLY A 63 -9.02 -5.76 4.22
C GLY A 63 -7.86 -5.12 4.98
N ILE A 64 -6.92 -4.43 4.32
CA ILE A 64 -5.79 -3.75 5.02
C ILE A 64 -6.33 -2.70 6.00
N LEU A 65 -7.19 -1.80 5.54
CA LEU A 65 -7.71 -0.73 6.38
C LEU A 65 -8.63 -1.28 7.47
N THR A 66 -9.51 -2.24 7.17
CA THR A 66 -10.36 -2.89 8.17
C THR A 66 -9.55 -3.58 9.27
N THR A 67 -8.41 -4.19 8.91
CA THR A 67 -7.50 -4.82 9.90
C THR A 67 -6.79 -3.76 10.76
N MET A 68 -6.42 -2.64 10.16
CA MET A 68 -5.68 -1.56 10.85
C MET A 68 -6.56 -0.64 11.69
N PHE A 69 -7.81 -0.46 11.28
CA PHE A 69 -8.79 0.47 11.82
C PHE A 69 -10.14 -0.25 11.92
N PRO A 70 -10.30 -1.17 12.89
CA PRO A 70 -11.51 -1.99 13.01
C PRO A 70 -12.75 -1.21 13.46
N ASP A 71 -12.56 -0.01 14.03
CA ASP A 71 -13.63 0.78 14.67
C ASP A 71 -14.07 2.01 13.84
N THR A 72 -13.65 2.13 12.57
CA THR A 72 -14.09 3.17 11.63
C THR A 72 -15.23 2.72 10.73
#